data_AF-A0A9D7ZA74-F1
#
_entry.id   AF-A0A9D7ZA74-F1
#
_cell.length_a   1.000
_cell.length_b   1.000
_cell.length_c   1.000
_cell.angle_alpha   90.00
_cell.angle_beta   90.00
_cell.angle_gamma   90.00
#
_symmetry.space_group_name_H-M   'P 1'
#
loop_
_entity.id
_entity.type
_entity.pdbx_description
1 polymer ?
#
loop_
_entity_poly.entity_id
_entity_poly.type
_entity_poly.pdbx_seq_one_letter_code
_entity_poly.pdbx_strand_id
1 'polypeptide(L)'
;MRKLTDWLAFLLTRIPVVAAVLLAGLAGIAVAERYVNTLPMALSIALAIGCVMALLSGRLVTSIYASVGLVAMIAFVSYAKMKWMSVAPNIVDLYYLAFNSGTLRFLSGSFLPYLLVLGGLALGTLIAVLVVRRREPGSRRVRMRALVLLPLAVALAVVAQPRDFKGVEDLMRFRYVTSFFSSLRHLAHLGEEIPLLRVWMRKRQGRPCLPGRARRREWPRIWWLCSPESIIVPAHVLGQDTPPELTLGFGGADGRTRAAPG
;
A
#
# COMPACT_ATOMS: atom_id res chain seq x y z
N MET A 1 5.34 -31.24 -21.81
CA MET A 1 5.10 -29.86 -21.34
C MET A 1 3.89 -29.18 -21.98
N ARG A 2 3.70 -29.20 -23.33
CA ARG A 2 2.55 -28.56 -24.01
C ARG A 2 1.17 -28.99 -23.46
N LYS A 3 0.95 -30.29 -23.26
CA LYS A 3 -0.29 -30.83 -22.68
C LYS A 3 -0.65 -30.22 -21.31
N LEU A 4 0.35 -29.94 -20.46
CA LEU A 4 0.14 -29.37 -19.13
C LEU A 4 -0.20 -27.88 -19.20
N THR A 5 0.50 -27.11 -20.04
CA THR A 5 0.17 -25.69 -20.25
C THR A 5 -1.20 -25.50 -20.87
N ASP A 6 -1.60 -26.42 -21.75
CA ASP A 6 -2.89 -26.41 -22.42
C ASP A 6 -4.04 -26.72 -21.45
N TRP A 7 -3.85 -27.72 -20.58
CA TRP A 7 -4.79 -28.06 -19.52
C TRP A 7 -4.95 -26.93 -18.50
N LEU A 8 -3.82 -26.31 -18.08
CA LEU A 8 -3.84 -25.18 -17.15
C LEU A 8 -4.56 -23.96 -17.75
N ALA A 9 -4.29 -23.63 -19.02
CA ALA A 9 -4.97 -22.53 -19.70
C ALA A 9 -6.48 -22.79 -19.84
N PHE A 10 -6.86 -24.03 -20.14
CA PHE A 10 -8.25 -24.45 -20.20
C PHE A 10 -8.94 -24.30 -18.83
N LEU A 11 -8.28 -24.69 -17.74
CA LEU A 11 -8.81 -24.51 -16.39
C LEU A 11 -8.97 -23.03 -16.02
N LEU A 12 -7.93 -22.22 -16.24
CA LEU A 12 -7.90 -20.79 -15.88
C LEU A 12 -8.90 -19.93 -16.68
N THR A 13 -9.34 -20.40 -17.84
CA THR A 13 -10.34 -19.72 -18.68
C THR A 13 -11.78 -20.15 -18.37
N ARG A 14 -11.99 -21.13 -17.47
CA ARG A 14 -13.34 -21.52 -17.06
C ARG A 14 -14.00 -20.38 -16.27
N ILE A 15 -15.23 -20.05 -16.67
CA ILE A 15 -16.07 -19.03 -16.01
C ILE A 15 -16.09 -19.15 -14.48
N PRO A 16 -16.32 -20.34 -13.86
CA PRO A 16 -16.32 -20.44 -12.39
C PRO A 16 -14.97 -20.11 -11.76
N VAL A 17 -13.86 -20.43 -12.42
CA VAL A 17 -12.51 -20.12 -11.92
C VAL A 17 -12.27 -18.61 -12.00
N VAL A 18 -12.59 -17.98 -13.13
CA VAL A 18 -12.48 -16.53 -13.29
C VAL A 18 -13.37 -15.79 -12.28
N ALA A 19 -14.60 -16.26 -12.07
CA ALA A 19 -15.52 -15.71 -11.07
C ALA A 19 -14.96 -15.86 -9.65
N ALA A 20 -14.40 -17.03 -9.29
CA ALA A 20 -13.77 -17.26 -8.00
C ALA A 20 -12.57 -16.33 -7.77
N VAL A 21 -11.73 -16.12 -8.79
CA VAL A 21 -10.59 -15.20 -8.72
C VAL A 21 -11.06 -13.76 -8.54
N LEU A 22 -12.11 -13.35 -9.26
CA LEU A 22 -12.68 -12.01 -9.11
C LEU A 22 -13.28 -11.81 -7.72
N LEU A 23 -14.06 -12.77 -7.22
CA LEU A 23 -14.64 -12.72 -5.87
C LEU A 23 -13.56 -12.71 -4.78
N ALA A 24 -12.52 -13.54 -4.91
CA ALA A 24 -11.38 -13.53 -4.00
C ALA A 24 -10.62 -12.19 -4.05
N GLY A 25 -10.48 -11.60 -5.24
CA GLY A 25 -9.90 -10.26 -5.41
C GLY A 25 -10.73 -9.17 -4.72
N LEU A 26 -12.06 -9.20 -4.89
CA LEU A 26 -12.97 -8.26 -4.23
C LEU A 26 -12.96 -8.41 -2.71
N ALA A 27 -12.98 -9.64 -2.21
CA ALA A 27 -12.83 -9.93 -0.78
C ALA A 27 -11.47 -9.46 -0.26
N GLY A 28 -10.39 -9.69 -1.02
CA GLY A 28 -9.05 -9.20 -0.70
C GLY A 28 -8.99 -7.68 -0.62
N ILE A 29 -9.63 -6.97 -1.55
CA ILE A 29 -9.75 -5.51 -1.51
C ILE A 29 -10.52 -5.07 -0.26
N ALA A 30 -11.64 -5.71 0.06
CA ALA A 30 -12.42 -5.38 1.26
C ALA A 30 -11.64 -5.64 2.57
N VAL A 31 -10.83 -6.71 2.61
CA VAL A 31 -9.96 -7.01 3.77
C VAL A 31 -8.81 -6.02 3.86
N ALA A 32 -8.24 -5.60 2.72
CA ALA A 32 -7.18 -4.60 2.67
C ALA A 32 -7.70 -3.20 3.03
N GLU A 33 -8.91 -2.85 2.59
CA GLU A 33 -9.60 -1.61 2.94
C GLU A 33 -10.55 -1.86 4.11
N ARG A 34 -9.99 -1.98 5.31
CA ARG A 34 -10.79 -2.20 6.53
C ARG A 34 -11.78 -1.07 6.82
N TYR A 35 -11.65 0.07 6.15
CA TYR A 35 -12.52 1.23 6.31
C TYR A 35 -13.61 1.25 5.23
N VAL A 36 -14.84 0.97 5.64
CA VAL A 36 -16.00 0.78 4.73
C VAL A 36 -16.24 1.99 3.82
N ASN A 37 -16.02 3.22 4.33
CA ASN A 37 -16.27 4.43 3.55
C ASN A 37 -15.28 4.63 2.38
N THR A 38 -14.09 4.03 2.41
CA THR A 38 -13.11 4.09 1.30
C THR A 38 -13.23 2.93 0.33
N LEU A 39 -14.07 1.94 0.63
CA LEU A 39 -14.28 0.76 -0.20
C LEU A 39 -14.82 1.10 -1.61
N PRO A 40 -15.77 2.04 -1.80
CA PRO A 40 -16.21 2.44 -3.14
C PRO A 40 -15.07 3.04 -3.99
N MET A 41 -14.19 3.83 -3.38
CA MET A 41 -13.01 4.39 -4.04
C MET A 41 -12.03 3.27 -4.44
N ALA A 42 -11.77 2.32 -3.54
CA ALA A 42 -10.87 1.19 -3.79
C ALA A 42 -11.37 0.29 -4.93
N LEU A 43 -12.67 -0.01 -4.96
CA LEU A 43 -13.29 -0.77 -6.05
C LEU A 43 -13.22 -0.02 -7.38
N SER A 44 -13.42 1.30 -7.37
CA SER A 44 -13.32 2.14 -8.57
C SER A 44 -11.89 2.18 -9.11
N ILE A 45 -10.88 2.23 -8.22
CA ILE A 45 -9.46 2.10 -8.57
C ILE A 45 -9.16 0.72 -9.17
N ALA A 46 -9.62 -0.36 -8.54
CA ALA A 46 -9.43 -1.71 -9.06
C ALA A 46 -10.06 -1.89 -10.45
N LEU A 47 -11.27 -1.34 -10.65
CA LEU A 47 -11.94 -1.29 -11.95
C LEU A 47 -11.14 -0.48 -12.98
N ALA A 48 -10.60 0.68 -12.60
CA ALA A 48 -9.75 1.49 -13.47
C ALA A 48 -8.49 0.74 -13.88
N ILE A 49 -7.81 0.06 -12.95
CA ILE A 49 -6.66 -0.81 -13.24
C ILE A 49 -7.06 -1.93 -14.22
N GLY A 50 -8.20 -2.59 -13.98
CA GLY A 50 -8.76 -3.59 -14.90
C GLY A 50 -8.99 -3.05 -16.31
N CYS A 51 -9.54 -1.83 -16.42
CA CYS A 51 -9.76 -1.16 -17.70
C CYS A 51 -8.44 -0.83 -18.41
N VAL A 52 -7.43 -0.32 -17.69
CA VAL A 52 -6.08 -0.08 -18.25
C VAL A 52 -5.49 -1.39 -18.78
N MET A 53 -5.54 -2.47 -18.01
CA MET A 53 -5.06 -3.78 -18.46
C MET A 53 -5.82 -4.26 -19.70
N ALA A 54 -7.14 -4.08 -19.75
CA ALA A 54 -7.98 -4.44 -20.89
C ALA A 54 -7.71 -3.59 -22.15
N LEU A 55 -7.35 -2.32 -22.00
CA LEU A 55 -6.91 -1.47 -23.11
C LEU A 55 -5.60 -2.00 -23.71
N LEU A 56 -4.61 -2.27 -22.84
CA LEU A 56 -3.29 -2.76 -23.26
C LEU A 56 -3.39 -4.15 -23.92
N SER A 57 -4.04 -5.10 -23.25
CA SER A 57 -4.08 -6.50 -23.69
C SER A 57 -5.13 -6.76 -24.77
N GLY A 58 -6.24 -6.02 -24.78
CA GLY A 58 -7.45 -6.34 -25.53
C GLY A 58 -8.15 -7.63 -25.10
N ARG A 59 -7.79 -8.21 -23.96
CA ARG A 59 -8.17 -9.56 -23.52
C ARG A 59 -8.80 -9.47 -22.13
N LEU A 60 -10.03 -9.96 -21.97
CA LEU A 60 -10.81 -9.74 -20.75
C LEU A 60 -10.27 -10.58 -19.59
N VAL A 61 -10.13 -11.90 -19.79
CA VAL A 61 -9.71 -12.84 -18.74
C VAL A 61 -8.30 -12.52 -18.29
N THR A 62 -7.39 -12.31 -19.25
CA THR A 62 -6.01 -11.89 -18.98
C THR A 62 -5.96 -10.63 -18.11
N SER A 63 -6.81 -9.65 -18.38
CA SER A 63 -6.87 -8.40 -17.62
C SER A 63 -7.44 -8.55 -16.22
N ILE A 64 -8.36 -9.49 -15.99
CA ILE A 64 -8.85 -9.82 -14.64
C ILE A 64 -7.69 -10.35 -13.79
N TYR A 65 -6.97 -11.37 -14.26
CA TYR A 65 -5.81 -11.90 -13.52
C TYR A 65 -4.74 -10.84 -13.28
N ALA A 66 -4.40 -10.06 -14.32
CA ALA A 66 -3.39 -9.00 -14.20
C ALA A 66 -3.80 -7.90 -13.21
N SER A 67 -5.07 -7.47 -13.24
CA SER A 67 -5.56 -6.42 -12.33
C SER A 67 -5.68 -6.89 -10.89
N VAL A 68 -6.23 -8.08 -10.64
CA VAL A 68 -6.31 -8.66 -9.29
C VAL A 68 -4.92 -8.84 -8.70
N GLY A 69 -3.99 -9.40 -9.49
CA GLY A 69 -2.61 -9.57 -9.04
C GLY A 69 -1.92 -8.22 -8.76
N LEU A 70 -2.09 -7.23 -9.64
CA LEU A 70 -1.50 -5.89 -9.42
C LEU A 70 -2.09 -5.19 -8.19
N VAL A 71 -3.41 -5.27 -7.97
CA VAL A 71 -4.05 -4.71 -6.79
C VAL A 71 -3.54 -5.39 -5.51
N ALA A 72 -3.40 -6.72 -5.53
CA ALA A 72 -2.84 -7.45 -4.40
C ALA A 72 -1.38 -7.08 -4.12
N MET A 73 -0.56 -6.86 -5.16
CA MET A 73 0.80 -6.35 -5.02
C MET A 73 0.82 -4.94 -4.39
N ILE A 74 -0.03 -4.03 -4.87
CA ILE A 74 -0.13 -2.66 -4.33
C ILE A 74 -0.54 -2.70 -2.85
N ALA A 75 -1.54 -3.51 -2.51
CA ALA A 75 -2.01 -3.68 -1.13
C ALA A 75 -0.91 -4.25 -0.23
N PHE A 76 -0.16 -5.26 -0.71
CA PHE A 76 0.94 -5.86 0.05
C PHE A 76 2.09 -4.87 0.28
N VAL A 77 2.55 -4.19 -0.77
CA VAL A 77 3.64 -3.20 -0.65
C VAL A 77 3.25 -2.10 0.33
N SER A 78 2.00 -1.66 0.26
CA SER A 78 1.43 -0.68 1.17
C SER A 78 1.38 -1.18 2.62
N TYR A 79 0.98 -2.44 2.83
CA TYR A 79 0.99 -3.09 4.14
C TYR A 79 2.41 -3.23 4.72
N ALA A 80 3.35 -3.76 3.93
CA ALA A 80 4.74 -3.95 4.34
C ALA A 80 5.37 -2.62 4.74
N LYS A 81 5.11 -1.57 3.95
CA LYS A 81 5.59 -0.24 4.26
C LYS A 81 4.97 0.33 5.54
N MET A 82 3.66 0.17 5.74
CA MET A 82 3.00 0.64 6.97
C MET A 82 3.62 -0.04 8.20
N LYS A 83 3.93 -1.33 8.13
CA LYS A 83 4.60 -2.06 9.22
C LYS A 83 6.04 -1.62 9.47
N TRP A 84 6.74 -1.20 8.42
CA TRP A 84 8.12 -0.74 8.53
C TRP A 84 8.19 0.70 9.06
N MET A 85 7.60 1.67 8.37
CA MET A 85 7.77 3.09 8.71
C MET A 85 6.66 3.68 9.58
N SER A 86 5.58 2.94 9.89
CA SER A 86 4.32 3.48 10.47
C SER A 86 3.65 4.59 9.67
N VAL A 87 4.25 5.05 8.57
CA VAL A 87 3.75 6.11 7.71
C VAL A 87 3.16 5.51 6.44
N ALA A 88 2.10 6.16 5.95
CA ALA A 88 1.38 5.75 4.75
C ALA A 88 2.28 5.58 3.52
N PRO A 89 1.88 4.73 2.56
CA PRO A 89 2.54 4.58 1.28
C PRO A 89 2.50 5.86 0.43
N ASN A 90 3.60 6.60 0.41
CA ASN A 90 3.95 7.55 -0.65
C ASN A 90 4.89 6.89 -1.67
N ILE A 91 4.75 7.26 -2.94
CA ILE A 91 5.60 6.80 -4.06
C ILE A 91 7.08 7.13 -3.84
N VAL A 92 7.36 8.24 -3.18
CA VAL A 92 8.72 8.68 -2.85
C VAL A 92 9.45 7.64 -2.00
N ASP A 93 8.70 6.93 -1.16
CA ASP A 93 9.28 5.94 -0.28
C ASP A 93 9.50 4.59 -0.96
N LEU A 94 8.96 4.36 -2.17
CA LEU A 94 9.34 3.19 -2.97
C LEU A 94 10.83 3.25 -3.34
N TYR A 95 11.34 4.46 -3.60
CA TYR A 95 12.76 4.69 -3.84
C TYR A 95 13.59 4.34 -2.59
N TYR A 96 13.20 4.87 -1.43
CA TYR A 96 13.88 4.55 -0.17
C TYR A 96 13.79 3.07 0.18
N LEU A 97 12.67 2.41 -0.10
CA LEU A 97 12.49 0.99 0.13
C LEU A 97 13.43 0.13 -0.74
N ALA A 98 13.64 0.53 -1.99
CA ALA A 98 14.45 -0.23 -2.94
C ALA A 98 15.96 -0.05 -2.74
N PHE A 99 16.40 1.14 -2.32
CA PHE A 99 17.83 1.50 -2.32
C PHE A 99 18.47 1.62 -0.93
N ASN A 100 17.70 1.53 0.17
CA ASN A 100 18.24 1.60 1.51
C ASN A 100 18.58 0.18 2.04
N SER A 101 19.86 -0.05 2.34
CA SER A 101 20.37 -1.32 2.85
C SER A 101 19.76 -1.73 4.20
N GLY A 102 19.37 -0.77 5.04
CA GLY A 102 18.68 -1.03 6.30
C GLY A 102 17.28 -1.61 6.08
N THR A 103 16.57 -1.13 5.06
CA THR A 103 15.26 -1.66 4.67
C THR A 103 15.38 -3.08 4.14
N LEU A 104 16.38 -3.33 3.30
CA LEU A 104 16.62 -4.66 2.73
C LEU A 104 16.94 -5.70 3.82
N ARG A 105 17.73 -5.33 4.83
CA ARG A 105 18.01 -6.19 5.99
C ARG A 105 16.76 -6.49 6.82
N PHE A 106 15.93 -5.48 7.08
CA PHE A 106 14.65 -5.66 7.77
C PHE A 106 13.70 -6.57 6.98
N LEU A 107 13.62 -6.34 5.67
CA LEU A 107 12.83 -7.11 4.73
C LEU A 107 13.28 -8.59 4.68
N SER A 108 14.59 -8.86 4.67
CA SER A 108 15.14 -10.22 4.65
C SER A 108 15.07 -10.94 5.99
N GLY A 109 14.98 -10.22 7.11
CA GLY A 109 14.87 -10.79 8.45
C GLY A 109 13.42 -11.11 8.82
N SER A 110 12.71 -10.10 9.33
CA SER A 110 11.37 -10.27 9.89
C SER A 110 10.26 -10.42 8.84
N PHE A 111 10.51 -9.99 7.60
CA PHE A 111 9.51 -9.99 6.52
C PHE A 111 9.73 -11.07 5.46
N LEU A 112 10.74 -11.93 5.61
CA LEU A 112 11.05 -13.00 4.67
C LEU A 112 9.84 -13.87 4.30
N PRO A 113 9.02 -14.41 5.24
CA PRO A 113 7.87 -15.23 4.85
C PRO A 113 6.85 -14.44 4.03
N TYR A 114 6.62 -13.17 4.36
CA TYR A 114 5.73 -12.30 3.59
C TYR A 114 6.29 -12.01 2.20
N LEU A 115 7.60 -11.81 2.05
CA LEU A 115 8.25 -11.65 0.75
C LEU A 115 8.19 -12.90 -0.11
N LEU A 116 8.32 -14.08 0.50
CA LEU A 116 8.15 -15.34 -0.23
C LEU A 116 6.70 -15.49 -0.74
N VAL A 117 5.71 -15.15 0.09
CA VAL A 117 4.30 -15.11 -0.34
C VAL A 117 4.10 -14.08 -1.46
N LEU A 118 4.68 -12.89 -1.35
CA LEU A 118 4.62 -11.87 -2.40
C LEU A 118 5.27 -12.35 -3.69
N GLY A 119 6.47 -12.92 -3.61
CA GLY A 119 7.21 -13.46 -4.76
C GLY A 119 6.44 -14.59 -5.43
N GLY A 120 5.84 -15.49 -4.64
CA GLY A 120 4.95 -16.54 -5.14
C GLY A 120 3.69 -15.98 -5.81
N LEU A 121 3.06 -14.95 -5.23
CA LEU A 121 1.92 -14.26 -5.81
C LEU A 121 2.27 -13.56 -7.12
N ALA A 122 3.39 -12.84 -7.16
CA ALA A 122 3.88 -12.13 -8.34
C ALA A 122 4.21 -13.11 -9.47
N LEU A 123 4.96 -14.17 -9.16
CA LEU A 123 5.32 -15.21 -10.11
C LEU A 123 4.09 -15.99 -10.58
N GLY A 124 3.20 -16.37 -9.68
CA GLY A 124 1.95 -17.07 -9.99
C GLY A 124 1.04 -16.24 -10.89
N THR A 125 0.88 -14.94 -10.58
CA THR A 125 0.14 -13.99 -11.43
C THR A 125 0.78 -13.89 -12.81
N LEU A 126 2.10 -13.73 -12.87
CA LEU A 126 2.83 -13.63 -14.14
C LEU A 126 2.64 -14.89 -14.99
N ILE A 127 2.78 -16.08 -14.40
CA ILE A 127 2.56 -17.36 -15.08
C ILE A 127 1.12 -17.45 -15.57
N ALA A 128 0.13 -17.15 -14.73
CA ALA A 128 -1.28 -17.17 -15.10
C ALA A 128 -1.57 -16.22 -16.29
N VAL A 129 -1.06 -14.99 -16.23
CA VAL A 129 -1.20 -14.00 -17.31
C VAL A 129 -0.53 -14.50 -18.59
N LEU A 130 0.69 -15.04 -18.53
CA LEU A 130 1.40 -15.54 -19.71
C LEU A 130 0.70 -16.75 -20.33
N VAL A 131 0.16 -17.66 -19.52
CA VAL A 131 -0.56 -18.85 -20.00
C VAL A 131 -1.90 -18.47 -20.63
N VAL A 132 -2.71 -17.64 -19.95
CA VAL A 132 -4.02 -17.20 -20.47
C VAL A 132 -3.84 -16.34 -21.74
N ARG A 133 -2.81 -15.47 -21.76
CA ARG A 133 -2.44 -14.67 -22.94
C ARG A 133 -1.98 -15.53 -24.13
N ARG A 134 -1.70 -16.82 -24.02
CA ARG A 134 -1.45 -17.63 -25.23
C ARG A 134 -2.73 -18.08 -25.92
N ARG A 135 -3.85 -18.13 -25.19
CA ARG A 135 -5.11 -18.75 -25.64
C ARG A 135 -6.22 -17.75 -25.95
N GLU A 136 -6.28 -16.63 -25.22
CA GLU A 136 -7.38 -15.67 -25.36
C GLU A 136 -7.14 -14.69 -26.51
N PRO A 137 -7.88 -14.69 -27.62
CA PRO A 137 -7.65 -13.74 -28.70
C PRO A 137 -7.93 -12.29 -28.24
N GLY A 138 -7.16 -11.34 -28.78
CA GLY A 138 -7.43 -9.92 -28.54
C GLY A 138 -8.74 -9.50 -29.20
N SER A 139 -9.58 -8.77 -28.46
CA SER A 139 -10.87 -8.28 -28.90
C SER A 139 -10.92 -6.75 -28.92
N ARG A 140 -11.21 -6.19 -30.09
CA ARG A 140 -11.44 -4.74 -30.24
C ARG A 140 -12.63 -4.27 -29.41
N ARG A 141 -13.67 -5.11 -29.24
CA ARG A 141 -14.85 -4.78 -28.42
C ARG A 141 -14.48 -4.57 -26.95
N VAL A 142 -13.58 -5.40 -26.42
CA VAL A 142 -13.08 -5.26 -25.03
C VAL A 142 -12.33 -3.94 -24.87
N ARG A 143 -11.45 -3.59 -25.82
CA ARG A 143 -10.74 -2.30 -25.80
C ARG A 143 -11.69 -1.11 -25.85
N MET A 144 -12.68 -1.12 -26.74
CA MET A 144 -13.66 -0.03 -26.84
C MET A 144 -14.48 0.12 -25.56
N ARG A 145 -14.93 -0.99 -24.97
CA ARG A 145 -15.64 -0.95 -23.67
C ARG A 145 -14.75 -0.39 -22.57
N ALA A 146 -13.49 -0.83 -22.50
CA ALA A 146 -12.54 -0.33 -21.52
C ALA A 146 -12.23 1.16 -21.72
N LEU A 147 -12.22 1.66 -22.96
CA LEU A 147 -12.00 3.07 -23.27
C LEU A 147 -13.12 3.96 -22.73
N VAL A 148 -14.37 3.48 -22.79
CA VAL A 148 -15.54 4.18 -22.24
C VAL A 148 -15.62 4.02 -20.72
N LEU A 149 -15.33 2.83 -20.19
CA LEU A 149 -15.43 2.53 -18.77
C LEU A 149 -14.30 3.14 -17.94
N LEU A 150 -13.11 3.32 -18.50
CA LEU A 150 -11.96 3.90 -17.79
C LEU A 150 -12.24 5.31 -17.25
N PRO A 151 -12.68 6.31 -18.05
CA PRO A 151 -12.94 7.65 -17.51
C PRO A 151 -14.08 7.62 -16.48
N LEU A 152 -15.08 6.76 -16.66
CA LEU A 152 -16.15 6.59 -15.67
C LEU A 152 -15.61 6.04 -14.35
N ALA A 153 -14.76 5.00 -14.38
CA ALA A 153 -14.15 4.43 -13.19
C ALA A 153 -13.24 5.43 -12.47
N VAL A 154 -12.48 6.24 -13.22
CA VAL A 154 -11.66 7.31 -12.65
C VAL A 154 -12.53 8.40 -12.02
N ALA A 155 -13.59 8.84 -12.70
CA ALA A 155 -14.53 9.82 -12.16
C ALA A 155 -15.20 9.31 -10.87
N LEU A 156 -15.64 8.04 -10.85
CA LEU A 156 -16.19 7.40 -9.65
C LEU A 156 -15.17 7.34 -8.52
N ALA A 157 -13.90 7.03 -8.80
CA ALA A 157 -12.84 7.04 -7.79
C ALA A 157 -12.64 8.45 -7.19
N VAL A 158 -12.71 9.51 -8.01
CA VAL A 158 -12.60 10.90 -7.55
C VAL A 158 -13.83 11.31 -6.73
N VAL A 159 -15.04 10.96 -7.17
CA VAL A 159 -16.29 11.29 -6.46
C VAL A 159 -16.40 10.53 -5.14
N ALA A 160 -15.95 9.28 -5.10
CA ALA A 160 -15.93 8.44 -3.90
C ALA A 160 -14.80 8.81 -2.93
N GLN A 161 -13.95 9.78 -3.26
CA GLN A 161 -12.89 10.21 -2.37
C GLN A 161 -13.51 10.85 -1.10
N PRO A 162 -13.09 10.44 0.11
CA PRO A 162 -13.58 11.06 1.34
C PRO A 162 -13.18 12.55 1.35
N ARG A 163 -14.17 13.42 1.57
CA ARG A 163 -13.98 14.89 1.60
C ARG A 163 -13.26 15.36 2.86
N ASP A 164 -13.41 14.63 3.96
CA ASP A 164 -12.87 14.98 5.27
C ASP A 164 -11.48 14.37 5.48
N PHE A 165 -10.52 14.71 4.63
CA PHE A 165 -9.14 14.24 4.80
C PHE A 165 -8.49 14.94 6.00
N LYS A 166 -8.42 14.24 7.14
CA LYS A 166 -7.84 14.72 8.40
C LYS A 166 -6.31 14.68 8.43
N GLY A 167 -5.67 14.59 7.26
CA GLY A 167 -4.21 14.55 7.15
C GLY A 167 -3.62 13.20 7.53
N VAL A 168 -2.69 13.18 8.49
CA VAL A 168 -1.85 12.00 8.78
C VAL A 168 -2.64 10.83 9.37
N GLU A 169 -3.73 11.10 10.10
CA GLU A 169 -4.61 10.05 10.64
C GLU A 169 -5.28 9.20 9.56
N ASP A 170 -5.66 9.84 8.44
CA ASP A 170 -6.25 9.17 7.29
C ASP A 170 -5.22 8.44 6.43
N LEU A 171 -3.95 8.83 6.54
CA LEU A 171 -2.80 8.18 5.95
C LEU A 171 -2.43 6.90 6.74
N MET A 172 -2.58 6.90 8.06
CA MET A 172 -2.14 5.79 8.93
C MET A 172 -3.19 4.69 9.18
N ARG A 173 -4.47 4.88 8.83
CA ARG A 173 -5.53 3.91 9.15
C ARG A 173 -5.87 2.99 7.97
N PHE A 174 -5.38 1.75 7.99
CA PHE A 174 -5.90 0.56 7.27
C PHE A 174 -6.48 0.77 5.85
N ARG A 175 -5.89 1.68 5.08
CA ARG A 175 -6.34 2.10 3.74
C ARG A 175 -5.25 1.79 2.72
N TYR A 176 -4.92 0.51 2.55
CA TYR A 176 -3.71 0.13 1.80
C TYR A 176 -3.79 0.39 0.30
N VAL A 177 -4.99 0.40 -0.29
CA VAL A 177 -5.15 0.61 -1.73
C VAL A 177 -5.33 2.10 -2.00
N THR A 178 -6.24 2.75 -1.28
CA THR A 178 -6.62 4.15 -1.51
C THR A 178 -5.56 5.14 -1.07
N SER A 179 -4.74 4.83 -0.05
CA SER A 179 -3.65 5.72 0.39
C SER A 179 -2.57 5.91 -0.67
N PHE A 180 -2.19 4.84 -1.38
CA PHE A 180 -1.22 4.89 -2.48
C PHE A 180 -1.66 5.89 -3.55
N PHE A 181 -2.91 5.78 -4.01
CA PHE A 181 -3.45 6.69 -5.04
C PHE A 181 -3.73 8.09 -4.51
N SER A 182 -4.14 8.24 -3.25
CA SER A 182 -4.28 9.55 -2.63
C SER A 182 -2.94 10.27 -2.52
N SER A 183 -1.84 9.54 -2.30
CA SER A 183 -0.48 10.11 -2.26
C SER A 183 -0.04 10.71 -3.59
N LEU A 184 -0.52 10.19 -4.73
CA LEU A 184 -0.23 10.74 -6.06
C LEU A 184 -0.69 12.19 -6.22
N ARG A 185 -1.76 12.61 -5.52
CA ARG A 185 -2.20 14.01 -5.53
C ARG A 185 -1.13 14.94 -4.94
N HIS A 186 -0.37 14.45 -3.97
CA HIS A 186 0.72 15.17 -3.34
C HIS A 186 2.02 15.09 -4.14
N LEU A 187 2.09 14.25 -5.17
CA LEU A 187 3.26 14.15 -6.06
C LEU A 187 3.54 15.48 -6.77
N ALA A 188 2.49 16.23 -7.13
CA ALA A 188 2.63 17.57 -7.72
C ALA A 188 3.30 18.58 -6.76
N HIS A 189 3.24 18.32 -5.46
CA HIS A 189 3.79 19.19 -4.40
C HIS A 189 5.14 18.67 -3.87
N LEU A 190 5.77 17.70 -4.55
CA LEU A 190 7.08 17.14 -4.14
C LEU A 190 8.23 18.15 -4.18
N GLY A 191 8.09 19.20 -5.00
CA GLY A 191 9.03 20.33 -5.02
C GLY A 191 8.73 21.39 -3.97
N GLU A 192 7.58 21.32 -3.30
CA GLU A 192 7.19 22.28 -2.28
C GLU A 192 7.63 21.78 -0.89
N GLU A 193 8.15 22.70 -0.06
CA GLU A 193 8.45 22.37 1.33
C GLU A 193 7.23 21.77 2.03
N ILE A 194 7.40 20.54 2.54
CA ILE A 194 6.37 19.82 3.27
C ILE A 194 5.81 20.74 4.37
N PRO A 195 4.50 21.00 4.43
CA PRO A 195 3.93 21.95 5.40
C PRO A 195 4.19 21.53 6.85
N LEU A 196 4.36 20.24 7.12
CA LEU A 196 4.82 19.74 8.43
C LEU A 196 6.25 20.20 8.76
N LEU A 197 7.14 20.25 7.78
CA LEU A 197 8.49 20.80 7.95
C LEU A 197 8.42 22.30 8.22
N ARG A 198 7.54 23.06 7.54
CA ARG A 198 7.33 24.49 7.85
C ARG A 198 6.80 24.71 9.25
N VAL A 199 5.80 23.95 9.70
CA VAL A 199 5.28 24.04 11.09
C VAL A 199 6.37 23.69 12.10
N TRP A 200 7.21 22.70 11.80
CA TRP A 200 8.32 22.30 12.66
C TRP A 200 9.45 23.33 12.69
N MET A 201 9.87 23.84 11.53
CA MET A 201 10.87 24.90 11.40
C MET A 201 10.40 26.19 12.04
N ARG A 202 9.12 26.57 11.89
CA ARG A 202 8.54 27.76 12.54
C ARG A 202 8.47 27.58 14.07
N LYS A 203 8.18 26.37 14.56
CA LYS A 203 8.28 26.05 16.01
C LYS A 203 9.72 26.02 16.54
N ARG A 204 10.71 25.67 15.70
CA ARG A 204 12.14 25.69 16.04
C ARG A 204 12.72 27.11 16.02
N GLN A 205 12.35 27.91 15.03
CA GLN A 205 12.81 29.29 14.87
C GLN A 205 12.21 30.25 15.92
N GLY A 206 11.06 29.90 16.51
CA GLY A 206 10.44 30.68 17.59
C GLY A 206 10.89 30.36 19.02
N ARG A 207 11.85 29.44 19.23
CA ARG A 207 12.38 29.13 20.57
C ARG A 207 13.89 29.36 20.61
N PRO A 208 14.39 30.43 21.28
CA PRO A 208 15.81 30.54 21.54
C PRO A 208 16.25 29.31 22.36
N CYS A 209 17.32 28.65 21.92
CA CYS A 209 18.00 27.63 22.69
C CYS A 209 18.57 28.29 23.95
N LEU A 210 17.76 28.41 25.01
CA LEU A 210 18.22 28.85 26.32
C LEU A 210 18.99 27.69 26.96
N PRO A 211 20.29 27.84 27.24
CA PRO A 211 21.04 26.85 27.99
C PRO A 211 20.61 26.95 29.46
N GLY A 212 20.16 25.83 30.03
CA GLY A 212 20.00 25.69 31.47
C GLY A 212 18.60 26.04 32.02
N ARG A 213 17.70 25.06 32.00
CA ARG A 213 16.93 24.62 33.18
C ARG A 213 15.93 23.55 32.75
N ALA A 214 16.08 22.36 33.31
CA ALA A 214 15.13 21.27 33.21
C ALA A 214 13.81 21.68 33.89
N ARG A 215 12.92 22.31 33.13
CA ARG A 215 11.50 22.48 33.51
C ARG A 215 10.74 21.28 32.95
N ARG A 216 10.02 20.59 33.84
CA ARG A 216 9.08 19.48 33.57
C ARG A 216 8.40 19.69 32.20
N ARG A 217 8.84 18.87 31.24
CA ARG A 217 8.46 18.94 29.83
C ARG A 217 6.99 18.52 29.67
N GLU A 218 6.13 19.48 29.34
CA GLU A 218 4.99 19.19 28.48
C GLU A 218 5.56 18.82 27.10
N TRP A 219 5.69 17.53 26.85
CA TRP A 219 6.19 17.02 25.59
C TRP A 219 5.16 17.30 24.49
N PRO A 220 5.59 17.75 23.29
CA PRO A 220 4.66 18.05 22.20
C PRO A 220 3.88 16.78 21.82
N ARG A 221 2.55 16.88 21.70
CA ARG A 221 1.61 15.80 21.31
C ARG A 221 1.88 15.11 19.94
N ILE A 222 3.02 15.38 19.30
CA ILE A 222 3.43 14.84 17.99
C ILE A 222 3.86 13.36 18.10
N TRP A 223 4.15 12.86 19.30
CA TRP A 223 4.65 11.50 19.53
C TRP A 223 3.58 10.40 19.50
N TRP A 224 2.30 10.74 19.37
CA TRP A 224 1.19 9.78 19.18
C TRP A 224 1.10 9.19 17.76
N LEU A 225 2.04 9.52 16.88
CA LEU A 225 2.08 9.10 15.47
C LEU A 225 2.90 7.83 15.22
N CYS A 226 3.38 7.16 16.26
CA CYS A 226 3.89 5.81 16.13
C CYS A 226 2.70 4.86 16.20
N SER A 227 2.40 4.19 15.09
CA SER A 227 1.35 3.18 15.08
C SER A 227 1.72 2.09 16.09
N PRO A 228 0.78 1.65 16.96
CA PRO A 228 1.02 0.54 17.91
C PRO A 228 1.36 -0.78 17.20
N GLU A 229 1.25 -0.80 15.86
CA GLU A 229 1.61 -1.91 15.00
C GLU A 229 3.04 -1.86 14.43
N SER A 230 3.81 -0.81 14.72
CA SER A 230 5.21 -0.67 14.32
C SER A 230 6.06 -1.80 14.91
N ILE A 231 6.82 -2.51 14.07
CA ILE A 231 7.74 -3.57 14.51
C ILE A 231 9.15 -3.00 14.82
N ILE A 232 9.42 -1.74 14.45
CA ILE A 232 10.74 -1.14 14.69
C ILE A 232 10.92 -0.79 16.16
N VAL A 233 11.99 -1.31 16.75
CA VAL A 233 12.42 -0.98 18.11
C VAL A 233 12.80 0.50 18.19
N PRO A 234 12.22 1.28 19.13
CA PRO A 234 12.42 2.74 19.21
C PRO A 234 13.88 3.14 19.31
N ALA A 235 14.69 2.33 20.01
CA ALA A 235 16.11 2.57 20.21
C ALA A 235 16.93 2.65 18.91
N HIS A 236 16.50 2.01 17.81
CA HIS A 236 17.18 2.12 16.51
C HIS A 236 16.85 3.40 15.74
N VAL A 237 15.72 4.05 16.05
CA VAL A 237 15.31 5.30 15.39
C VAL A 237 15.67 6.52 16.23
N LEU A 238 15.61 6.39 17.56
CA LEU A 238 15.73 7.48 18.52
C LEU A 238 17.08 7.52 19.25
N GLY A 239 17.91 6.48 19.10
CA GLY A 239 19.21 6.33 19.77
C GLY A 239 19.13 5.62 21.12
N GLN A 240 20.28 5.23 21.69
CA GLN A 240 20.33 4.49 22.97
C GLN A 240 19.84 5.32 24.17
N ASP A 241 19.87 6.65 24.08
CA ASP A 241 19.48 7.56 25.15
C ASP A 241 17.96 7.86 25.17
N THR A 242 17.14 6.97 24.62
CA THR A 242 15.70 7.21 24.51
C THR A 242 15.01 7.03 25.88
N PRO A 243 14.27 8.03 26.39
CA PRO A 243 13.50 7.94 27.63
C PRO A 243 12.59 6.70 27.69
N PRO A 244 12.48 5.98 28.82
CA PRO A 244 11.68 4.76 28.96
C PRO A 244 10.17 4.98 28.71
N GLU A 245 9.70 6.20 28.92
CA GLU A 245 8.34 6.65 28.63
C GLU A 245 8.01 6.64 27.13
N LEU A 246 9.01 6.86 26.27
CA LEU A 246 8.85 6.85 24.81
C LEU A 246 8.82 5.42 24.26
N THR A 247 9.52 4.48 24.88
CA THR A 247 9.43 3.06 24.53
C THR A 247 8.06 2.44 24.83
N LEU A 248 7.34 2.97 25.83
CA LEU A 248 5.99 2.50 26.18
C LEU A 248 4.93 2.82 25.11
N GLY A 249 5.12 3.88 24.31
CA GLY A 249 4.21 4.25 23.21
C GLY A 249 4.24 3.32 22.00
N PHE A 250 5.20 2.40 21.92
CA PHE A 250 5.35 1.41 20.84
C PHE A 250 4.80 0.02 21.22
N GLY A 251 4.17 -0.11 22.39
CA GLY A 251 3.44 -1.31 22.75
C GLY A 251 2.20 -1.46 21.88
N GLY A 252 1.92 -2.68 21.41
CA GLY A 252 0.62 -2.99 20.81
C GLY A 252 -0.52 -2.70 21.78
N ALA A 253 -1.77 -2.67 21.29
CA ALA A 253 -2.96 -2.49 22.15
C ALA A 253 -3.10 -3.54 23.27
N ASP A 254 -2.32 -4.63 23.17
CA ASP A 254 -2.15 -5.70 24.15
C ASP A 254 -1.06 -5.42 25.22
N GLY A 255 -0.45 -4.22 25.22
CA GLY A 255 0.62 -3.82 26.13
C GLY A 255 1.96 -4.54 25.86
N ARG A 256 2.05 -5.33 24.79
CA ARG A 256 3.25 -6.08 24.43
C ARG A 256 4.02 -5.32 23.35
N THR A 257 5.25 -4.93 23.67
CA THR A 257 6.22 -4.53 22.64
C THR A 257 6.59 -5.75 21.82
N ARG A 258 6.15 -5.80 20.56
CA ARG A 258 6.54 -6.83 19.59
C ARG A 258 7.90 -6.50 19.00
N ALA A 259 8.89 -6.31 19.87
CA ALA A 259 10.29 -6.32 19.47
C ALA A 259 10.70 -7.79 19.35
N ALA A 260 11.13 -8.22 18.16
CA ALA A 260 11.92 -9.43 18.08
C ALA A 260 13.28 -9.14 18.75
N PRO A 261 13.77 -9.97 19.68
CA PRO A 261 15.14 -9.84 20.16
C PRO A 261 16.07 -10.06 18.95
N GLY A 262 16.87 -9.04 18.64
CA GLY A 262 17.98 -9.13 17.69
C GLY A 262 19.26 -9.49 18.42
#